data_AF-A0A0N0ZXE9-F1
#
_entry.id   AF-A0A0N0ZXE9-F1
#
_cell.length_a   1.000
_cell.length_b   1.000
_cell.length_c   1.000
_cell.angle_alpha   90.00
_cell.angle_beta   90.00
_cell.angle_gamma   90.00
#
_symmetry.space_group_name_H-M   'P 1'
#
loop_
_entity.id
_entity.type
_entity.pdbx_description
1 polymer ?
#
loop_
_entity_poly.entity_id
_entity_poly.type
_entity_poly.pdbx_seq_one_letter_code
_entity_poly.pdbx_strand_id
1 'polypeptide(L)' 'MMLIGKTIEEAEELVGQKTVRMYSSRYAFELKRYCFGLLKRRLHISTCKGIIYDCHFRIDL' A
#
# COMPACT_ATOMS: atom_id res chain seq x y z
N MET A 1 6.85 6.86 -10.06
CA MET A 1 5.42 6.49 -10.10
C MET A 1 4.74 7.18 -8.94
N MET A 2 3.83 8.12 -9.20
CA MET A 2 3.22 8.96 -8.16
C MET A 2 1.84 8.40 -7.81
N LEU A 3 1.67 7.95 -6.57
CA LEU A 3 0.40 7.40 -6.06
C LEU A 3 -0.45 8.47 -5.37
N ILE A 4 0.17 9.57 -4.95
CA ILE A 4 -0.52 10.69 -4.30
C ILE A 4 -1.49 11.33 -5.30
N GLY A 5 -2.70 11.63 -4.84
CA GLY A 5 -3.79 12.20 -5.64
C GLY A 5 -4.65 11.17 -6.36
N LYS A 6 -4.31 9.89 -6.28
CA LYS A 6 -5.08 8.79 -6.90
C LYS A 6 -6.04 8.13 -5.92
N THR A 7 -7.02 7.42 -6.47
CA THR A 7 -7.83 6.49 -5.69
C THR A 7 -7.07 5.19 -5.44
N ILE A 8 -7.61 4.36 -4.54
CA ILE A 8 -7.04 3.05 -4.25
C ILE A 8 -7.12 2.14 -5.48
N GLU A 9 -8.23 2.18 -6.21
CA GLU A 9 -8.45 1.37 -7.41
C GLU A 9 -7.40 1.69 -8.48
N GLU A 10 -7.16 2.96 -8.76
CA GLU A 10 -6.10 3.39 -9.68
C GLU A 10 -4.71 2.94 -9.21
N ALA A 11 -4.47 3.00 -7.89
CA ALA A 11 -3.20 2.55 -7.32
C ALA A 11 -3.03 1.02 -7.46
N GLU A 12 -4.10 0.24 -7.32
CA GLU A 12 -4.10 -1.21 -7.52
C GLU A 12 -3.79 -1.58 -8.97
N GLU A 13 -4.40 -0.89 -9.93
CA GLU A 13 -4.11 -1.08 -11.37
C GLU A 13 -2.66 -0.74 -11.70
N LEU A 14 -2.14 0.37 -11.14
CA LEU A 14 -0.76 0.81 -11.36
C LEU A 14 0.26 -0.16 -10.77
N VAL A 15 0.02 -0.64 -9.55
CA VAL A 15 0.95 -1.55 -8.85
C VAL A 15 0.78 -3.00 -9.33
N GLY A 16 -0.35 -3.34 -9.96
CA GLY A 16 -0.68 -4.69 -10.41
C GLY A 16 -0.89 -5.67 -9.24
N GLN A 17 -1.17 -5.15 -8.05
CA GLN A 17 -1.44 -5.93 -6.85
C GLN A 17 -2.68 -5.37 -6.16
N LYS A 18 -3.36 -6.20 -5.37
CA LYS A 18 -4.44 -5.71 -4.51
C LYS A 18 -3.88 -5.11 -3.23
N THR A 19 -4.50 -4.04 -2.76
CA THR A 19 -4.23 -3.49 -1.43
C THR A 19 -4.85 -4.39 -0.36
N VAL A 20 -4.16 -4.46 0.77
CA VAL A 20 -4.70 -5.01 2.01
C VAL A 20 -5.15 -3.84 2.88
N ARG A 21 -6.42 -3.80 3.25
CA ARG A 21 -6.94 -2.80 4.19
C ARG A 21 -6.38 -3.08 5.58
N MET A 22 -5.67 -2.11 6.16
CA MET A 22 -5.15 -2.22 7.53
C MET A 22 -6.13 -1.60 8.54
N TYR A 23 -6.60 -0.38 8.25
CA TYR A 23 -7.53 0.38 9.10
C TYR A 23 -8.54 1.14 8.22
N SER A 24 -9.44 1.90 8.86
CA SER A 24 -10.51 2.67 8.21
C SER A 24 -10.04 3.45 6.97
N SER A 25 -8.87 4.09 7.07
CA SER A 25 -8.28 4.97 6.06
C SER A 25 -6.81 4.64 5.75
N ARG A 26 -6.36 3.43 6.08
CA ARG A 26 -4.98 2.97 5.81
C ARG A 26 -4.99 1.63 5.11
N TYR A 27 -4.19 1.56 4.05
CA TYR A 27 -4.07 0.44 3.14
C TYR A 27 -2.60 0.10 2.97
N ALA A 28 -2.30 -1.13 2.58
CA ALA A 28 -0.94 -1.53 2.30
C ALA A 28 -0.86 -2.46 1.10
N PHE A 29 0.09 -2.22 0.21
CA PHE A 29 0.49 -3.18 -0.81
C PHE A 29 1.59 -4.08 -0.27
N GLU A 30 1.47 -5.40 -0.45
CA GLU A 30 2.50 -6.35 -0.04
C GLU A 30 3.44 -6.66 -1.22
N LEU A 31 4.52 -5.90 -1.32
CA LEU A 31 5.38 -5.91 -2.49
C LEU A 31 6.30 -7.12 -2.57
N LYS A 32 6.92 -7.50 -1.44
CA LYS A 32 7.85 -8.64 -1.35
C LYS A 32 7.82 -9.29 0.02
N ARG A 33 8.02 -10.62 0.00
CA ARG A 33 8.27 -11.43 1.20
C ARG A 33 9.74 -11.86 1.23
N TYR A 34 10.32 -11.84 2.41
CA TYR A 34 11.70 -12.25 2.69
C TYR A 34 11.70 -13.29 3.81
N CYS A 35 12.81 -14.03 3.95
CA CYS A 35 13.04 -14.99 5.04
C CYS A 35 11.85 -15.95 5.25
N PHE A 36 11.45 -16.69 4.22
CA PHE A 36 10.32 -17.63 4.25
C PHE A 36 8.96 -17.00 4.67
N GLY A 37 8.82 -15.68 4.57
CA GLY A 37 7.60 -14.95 4.92
C GLY A 37 7.63 -14.23 6.26
N LEU A 38 8.74 -14.33 7.02
CA LEU A 38 8.95 -13.63 8.29
C LEU A 38 9.19 -12.12 8.17
N LEU A 39 9.46 -11.64 6.96
CA LEU A 39 9.68 -10.22 6.70
C LEU A 39 8.89 -9.84 5.46
N LYS A 40 8.08 -8.80 5.56
CA LYS A 40 7.20 -8.34 4.48
C LYS A 40 7.49 -6.88 4.20
N ARG A 41 7.96 -6.60 2.99
CA ARG A 41 8.07 -5.22 2.51
C ARG A 41 6.71 -4.78 2.01
N ARG A 42 6.14 -3.79 2.70
CA ARG A 42 4.84 -3.22 2.42
C ARG A 42 4.96 -1.76 2.03
N LEU A 43 4.11 -1.32 1.12
CA LEU A 43 3.90 0.10 0.84
C LEU A 43 2.62 0.52 1.53
N HIS A 44 2.77 1.26 2.62
CA HIS A 44 1.67 1.77 3.41
C HIS A 44 1.13 3.03 2.75
N ILE A 45 -0.19 3.16 2.73
CA ILE A 45 -0.93 4.19 2.03
C ILE A 45 -1.98 4.74 2.97
N SER A 46 -2.00 6.06 3.12
CA SER A 46 -3.03 6.76 3.85
C SER A 46 -3.95 7.48 2.88
N THR A 47 -5.26 7.28 3.08
CA THR A 47 -6.28 7.92 2.26
C THR A 47 -7.11 8.91 3.06
N CYS A 48 -7.54 9.98 2.42
CA CYS A 48 -8.47 10.96 2.96
C CYS A 48 -9.56 11.16 1.92
N LYS A 49 -10.83 10.96 2.29
CA LYS A 49 -11.98 11.03 1.36
C LYS A 49 -11.81 10.14 0.10
N GLY A 50 -11.16 8.98 0.24
CA GLY A 50 -10.92 8.05 -0.87
C GLY A 50 -9.71 8.38 -1.74
N ILE A 51 -8.99 9.48 -1.47
CA ILE A 51 -7.82 9.92 -2.22
C ILE A 51 -6.56 9.67 -1.40
N ILE A 52 -5.51 9.14 -2.03
CA ILE A 52 -4.21 8.92 -1.40
C ILE A 52 -3.50 10.26 -1.21
N TYR A 53 -3.11 10.57 0.02
CA TYR A 53 -2.34 11.79 0.33
C TYR A 53 -0.93 11.49 0.85
N ASP A 54 -0.70 10.29 1.38
CA ASP A 54 0.61 9.86 1.89
C ASP A 54 0.86 8.41 1.51
N CYS A 55 2.11 8.10 1.19
CA CYS A 55 2.57 6.75 0.97
C CYS A 55 4.04 6.58 1.41
N HIS A 56 4.33 5.51 2.14
CA HIS A 56 5.68 5.22 2.58
C HIS A 56 5.96 3.71 2.61
N PHE A 57 7.22 3.34 2.36
CA PHE A 57 7.65 1.95 2.43
C PHE A 57 8.01 1.59 3.86
N ARG A 58 7.60 0.39 4.27
CA ARG A 58 7.97 -0.19 5.55
C ARG A 58 8.30 -1.66 5.37
N ILE A 59 9.28 -2.14 6.13
CA ILE A 59 9.53 -3.57 6.28
C ILE A 59 8.93 -3.95 7.63
N ASP A 60 7.88 -4.76 7.59
CA ASP A 60 7.23 -5.32 8.77
C ASP A 60 7.78 -6.74 8.99
N LEU A 61 8.00 -7.13 10.25
CA LEU A 61 8.16 -8.53 10.63
C LEU A 61 6.79 -9.23 10.59
#